data_AF-A0AAW9DA86-F1
#
_entry.id   AF-A0AAW9DA86-F1
#
_cell.length_a   1.000
_cell.length_b   1.000
_cell.length_c   1.000
_cell.angle_alpha   90.00
_cell.angle_beta   90.00
_cell.angle_gamma   90.00
#
_symmetry.space_group_name_H-M   'P 1'
#
loop_
_entity.id
_entity.type
_entity.pdbx_description
1 polymer ?
#
loop_
_entity_poly.entity_id
_entity_poly.type
_entity_poly.pdbx_seq_one_letter_code
_entity_poly.pdbx_strand_id
1 'polypeptide(L)' 'MKVEALKPLNYKGKTVKIGSIVEVEDVAAKKLIDKKAVKEVKNETKNLTGDQK' A
#
# COMPACT_ATOMS: atom_id res chain seq x y z
N MET A 1 -7.18 4.91 -1.54
CA MET A 1 -5.86 4.52 -2.07
C MET A 1 -5.45 3.12 -1.57
N LYS A 2 -4.84 2.29 -2.43
CA LYS A 2 -4.14 1.07 -1.98
C LYS A 2 -2.73 1.40 -1.52
N VAL A 3 -2.38 0.97 -0.31
CA VAL A 3 -1.06 1.19 0.28
C VAL A 3 -0.50 -0.09 0.86
N GLU A 4 0.82 -0.25 0.79
CA GLU A 4 1.54 -1.35 1.43
C GLU A 4 2.11 -0.86 2.76
N ALA A 5 1.82 -1.60 3.82
CA ALA A 5 2.32 -1.29 5.15
C ALA A 5 3.84 -1.55 5.26
N LEU A 6 4.61 -0.53 5.61
CA LEU A 6 6.05 -0.63 5.87
C LEU A 6 6.34 -0.88 7.35
N LYS A 7 5.37 -0.58 8.22
CA LYS A 7 5.42 -0.81 9.66
C LYS A 7 4.13 -1.54 10.09
N PRO A 8 4.10 -2.20 11.26
CA PRO A 8 2.86 -2.72 11.81
C PRO A 8 1.94 -1.55 12.14
N LEU A 9 0.70 -1.58 11.64
CA LEU A 9 -0.29 -0.51 11.83
C LEU A 9 -1.57 -1.11 12.39
N ASN A 10 -2.25 -0.38 13.25
CA ASN A 10 -3.64 -0.71 13.57
C ASN A 10 -4.54 0.17 12.70
N TYR A 11 -5.33 -0.45 11.82
CA TYR A 11 -6.27 0.25 10.96
C TYR A 11 -7.64 -0.43 11.03
N LYS A 12 -8.69 0.34 11.33
CA LYS A 12 -10.07 -0.15 11.51
C LYS A 12 -10.19 -1.34 12.47
N GLY A 13 -9.45 -1.31 13.58
CA GLY A 13 -9.45 -2.38 14.58
C GLY A 13 -8.75 -3.67 14.15
N LYS A 14 -8.06 -3.67 13.00
CA LYS A 14 -7.25 -4.79 12.52
C LYS A 14 -5.78 -4.43 12.55
N THR A 15 -4.97 -5.41 12.96
CA THR A 15 -3.51 -5.30 12.86
C THR A 15 -3.09 -5.60 11.43
N VAL A 16 -2.60 -4.59 10.75
CA VAL A 16 -1.99 -4.67 9.42
C VAL A 16 -0.51 -4.98 9.60
N LYS A 17 -0.07 -6.13 9.08
CA LYS A 17 1.33 -6.55 9.14
C LYS A 17 2.14 -5.85 8.06
N ILE A 18 3.46 -5.76 8.26
CA ILE A 18 4.39 -5.27 7.25
C ILE A 18 4.23 -6.11 5.96
N GLY A 19 4.26 -5.44 4.80
CA GLY A 19 4.05 -6.05 3.48
C GLY A 19 2.59 -6.31 3.12
N SER A 20 1.65 -6.07 4.04
CA SER A 20 0.22 -6.21 3.73
C SER A 20 -0.25 -5.01 2.90
N ILE A 21 -0.97 -5.30 1.82
CA ILE A 21 -1.63 -4.28 1.01
C ILE A 21 -3.03 -4.08 1.56
N VAL A 22 -3.32 -2.85 1.95
CA VAL A 22 -4.62 -2.46 2.49
C VAL A 22 -5.14 -1.23 1.78
N GLU A 23 -6.46 -1.15 1.68
CA GLU A 23 -7.13 0.02 1.14
C GLU A 23 -7.41 1.01 2.27
N VAL A 24 -6.83 2.20 2.14
CA VAL A 24 -6.90 3.29 3.11
C VAL A 24 -7.45 4.52 2.41
N GLU A 25 -8.30 5.27 3.09
CA GLU A 25 -8.82 6.55 2.59
C GLU A 25 -7.67 7.51 2.26
N ASP A 26 -7.78 8.26 1.17
CA ASP A 26 -6.68 9.07 0.62
C ASP A 26 -6.08 10.05 1.63
N VAL A 27 -6.92 10.67 2.46
CA VAL A 27 -6.48 11.61 3.51
C VAL A 27 -5.65 10.90 4.59
N ALA A 28 -6.05 9.70 5.00
CA ALA A 28 -5.31 8.90 5.98
C ALA A 28 -4.05 8.30 5.35
N ALA A 29 -4.13 7.83 4.10
CA ALA A 29 -3.02 7.29 3.34
C ALA A 29 -1.88 8.31 3.20
N LYS A 30 -2.18 9.55 2.80
CA LYS A 30 -1.19 10.64 2.73
C LYS A 30 -0.46 10.86 4.06
N LYS A 31 -1.21 10.95 5.17
CA LYS A 31 -0.62 11.08 6.52
C LYS A 31 0.30 9.90 6.89
N LEU A 32 -0.06 8.69 6.48
CA LEU A 32 0.75 7.50 6.72
C LEU A 32 2.00 7.44 5.82
N ILE A 33 1.91 7.95 4.60
CA ILE A 33 3.05 8.09 3.67
C ILE A 33 4.04 9.12 4.21
N ASP A 34 3.58 10.27 4.67
CA ASP A 34 4.43 11.31 5.28
C ASP A 34 5.19 10.78 6.50
N LYS A 35 4.54 9.89 7.28
CA LYS A 35 5.14 9.20 8.42
C LYS A 35 6.04 8.02 8.05
N LYS A 36 6.23 7.76 6.75
CA LYS A 36 6.96 6.58 6.22
C LYS A 36 6.47 5.27 6.84
N ALA A 37 5.16 5.18 7.09
CA ALA A 37 4.50 4.01 7.68
C ALA A 37 3.87 3.11 6.62
N VAL A 38 3.50 3.69 5.48
CA VAL A 38 3.00 2.98 4.29
C VAL A 38 3.65 3.56 3.04
N LYS A 39 3.63 2.80 1.94
CA LYS A 39 3.91 3.31 0.58
C LYS A 39 2.68 3.13 -0.30
N GLU A 40 2.45 4.07 -1.20
CA GLU A 40 1.41 3.93 -2.22
C GLU A 40 1.73 2.72 -3.12
N VAL A 41 0.77 1.81 -3.26
CA VAL A 41 0.83 0.77 -4.28
C VAL A 41 0.16 1.35 -5.50
N LYS A 42 0.96 1.97 -6.36
CA LYS A 42 0.51 2.23 -7.72
C LYS A 42 0.34 0.88 -8.38
N ASN A 43 -0.89 0.56 -8.71
CA ASN A 43 -1.20 -0.57 -9.59
C ASN A 43 -0.71 -0.17 -10.99
N GLU A 44 0.61 -0.08 -11.17
CA GLU A 44 1.19 -0.22 -12.49
C GLU A 44 0.83 -1.63 -12.89
N THR A 45 -0.24 -1.72 -13.69
CA THR A 45 -0.44 -2.84 -14.59
C THR A 45 0.86 -2.98 -15.37
N LYS A 46 1.79 -3.79 -14.86
CA LYS A 46 2.86 -4.39 -15.65
C LYS A 46 2.20 -5.35 -16.63
N ASN A 47 1.41 -4.83 -17.56
CA ASN A 47 1.14 -5.49 -18.83
C ASN A 47 2.20 -5.02 -19.83
N LEU A 48 3.46 -5.33 -19.52
CA LEU A 48 4.55 -5.36 -20.50
C LEU A 48 5.37 -6.66 -20.33
N THR A 49 4.78 -7.73 -19.83
CA THR A 49 5.28 -9.08 -20.14
C THR A 49 4.56 -9.57 -21.39
N GLY A 50 5.03 -9.06 -22.53
CA GLY A 50 4.80 -9.60 -23.86
C GLY A 50 6.13 -9.95 -24.51
N ASP A 51 7.11 -10.42 -23.73
CA ASP A 51 8.27 -11.14 -24.28
C ASP A 51 7.86 -12.63 -24.31
N GLN A 52 7.03 -12.98 -25.29
CA GLN A 52 6.88 -14.37 -25.72
C GLN A 52 8.04 -14.65 -26.67
N LYS A 53 8.99 -15.45 -26.18
CA LYS A 53 9.91 -16.20 -27.03
C LYS A 53 9.17 -17.19 -27.91
#